data_AF-A0A0H4LIW3-F1
#
_entry.id   AF-A0A0H4LIW3-F1
#
_cell.length_a   1.000
_cell.length_b   1.000
_cell.length_c   1.000
_cell.angle_alpha   90.00
_cell.angle_beta   90.00
_cell.angle_gamma   90.00
#
_symmetry.space_group_name_H-M   'P 1'
#
loop_
_entity.id
_entity.type
_entity.pdbx_description
1 polymer ?
#
loop_
_entity_poly.entity_id
_entity_poly.type
_entity_poly.pdbx_seq_one_letter_code
_entity_poly.pdbx_strand_id
1 'polypeptide(L)'
;DEMVEIGNNLQRIRELSVQSANATNSATDREAMNSEVKQLTSKIDRVNNQTSFNGTKLLNGDLSGALFQVGTDAGQTIGINSIVDANVDSLGKANFATSVSGAGVTGAATASGSLSGITLAFKDASGAAKSVAVADIKIASGDTAADINKKVASAINDKLDRNGMYASIDTSGNVKLESLKAGEDFTSLSGGTSGAAGITAGAGIQTASAASGSTASTLSSLDISTFSGAQKALEIVDKALTSVNSSRADMGAVQNRFTS
;
A
#
# COMPACT_ATOMS: atom_id res chain seq x y z
N ASP A 1 -15.35 -18.94 -15.25
CA ASP A 1 -14.06 -19.60 -14.92
C ASP A 1 -12.91 -18.61 -14.81
N GLU A 2 -12.66 -17.77 -15.82
CA GLU A 2 -11.54 -16.80 -15.81
C GLU A 2 -11.52 -15.86 -14.57
N MET A 3 -12.67 -15.32 -14.16
CA MET A 3 -12.73 -14.48 -12.94
C MET A 3 -12.46 -15.25 -11.65
N VAL A 4 -12.74 -16.56 -11.62
CA VAL A 4 -12.40 -17.42 -10.49
C VAL A 4 -10.89 -17.63 -10.43
N GLU A 5 -10.25 -17.82 -11.59
CA GLU A 5 -8.80 -17.91 -11.69
C GLU A 5 -8.09 -16.64 -11.21
N ILE A 6 -8.57 -15.45 -11.63
CA ILE A 6 -8.05 -14.18 -11.11
C ILE A 6 -8.22 -14.11 -9.59
N GLY A 7 -9.41 -14.44 -9.08
CA GLY A 7 -9.68 -14.45 -7.64
C GLY A 7 -8.75 -15.39 -6.86
N ASN A 8 -8.47 -16.58 -7.38
CA ASN A 8 -7.55 -17.54 -6.77
C ASN A 8 -6.10 -17.04 -6.77
N ASN A 9 -5.64 -16.46 -7.88
CA ASN A 9 -4.31 -15.86 -7.96
C ASN A 9 -4.17 -14.70 -6.96
N LEU A 10 -5.19 -13.85 -6.83
CA LEU A 10 -5.21 -12.76 -5.86
C LEU A 10 -5.17 -13.28 -4.41
N GLN A 11 -5.94 -14.32 -4.09
CA GLN A 11 -5.87 -14.94 -2.75
C GLN A 11 -4.47 -15.50 -2.46
N ARG A 12 -3.82 -16.12 -3.45
CA ARG A 12 -2.44 -16.59 -3.29
C ARG A 12 -1.44 -15.45 -3.08
N ILE A 13 -1.58 -14.34 -3.82
CA ILE A 13 -0.76 -13.13 -3.58
C ILE A 13 -0.98 -12.62 -2.16
N ARG A 14 -2.22 -12.62 -1.67
CA ARG A 14 -2.55 -12.23 -0.30
C ARG A 14 -1.86 -13.12 0.73
N GLU A 15 -1.88 -14.44 0.56
CA GLU A 15 -1.17 -15.38 1.42
C GLU A 15 0.33 -15.10 1.48
N LEU A 16 0.97 -14.93 0.32
CA LEU A 16 2.39 -14.60 0.22
C LEU A 16 2.72 -13.26 0.87
N SER A 17 1.84 -12.27 0.74
CA SER A 17 2.00 -10.96 1.36
C SER A 17 1.92 -11.06 2.89
N VAL A 18 0.97 -11.83 3.44
CA VAL A 18 0.91 -12.12 4.88
C VAL A 18 2.17 -12.86 5.34
N GLN A 19 2.60 -13.87 4.57
CA GLN A 19 3.80 -14.63 4.88
C GLN A 19 5.02 -13.73 4.93
N SER A 20 5.24 -12.88 3.93
CA SER A 20 6.37 -11.94 3.83
C SER A 20 6.36 -10.88 4.93
N ALA A 21 5.18 -10.41 5.35
CA ALA A 21 5.02 -9.42 6.41
C ALA A 21 5.52 -9.91 7.78
N ASN A 22 5.72 -11.22 7.98
CA ASN A 22 6.28 -11.72 9.24
C ASN A 22 7.78 -11.37 9.38
N ALA A 23 8.15 -10.94 10.59
CA ALA A 23 9.50 -10.47 10.92
C ALA A 23 10.58 -11.56 10.92
N THR A 24 10.18 -12.84 11.00
CA THR A 24 11.11 -13.99 11.02
C THR A 24 11.63 -14.39 9.64
N ASN A 25 11.06 -13.87 8.56
CA ASN A 25 11.56 -14.16 7.21
C ASN A 25 12.84 -13.38 6.93
N SER A 26 13.80 -14.05 6.29
CA SER A 26 15.00 -13.38 5.77
C SER A 26 14.67 -12.53 4.54
N ALA A 27 15.59 -11.65 4.14
CA ALA A 27 15.46 -10.90 2.88
C ALA A 27 15.35 -11.85 1.67
N THR A 28 16.13 -12.93 1.65
CA THR A 28 16.10 -13.93 0.58
C THR A 28 14.76 -14.68 0.53
N ASP A 29 14.16 -15.01 1.67
CA ASP A 29 12.83 -15.64 1.70
C ASP A 29 11.77 -14.71 1.10
N ARG A 30 11.84 -13.41 1.42
CA ARG A 30 10.93 -12.40 0.86
C ARG A 30 11.11 -12.20 -0.63
N GLU A 31 12.35 -12.24 -1.13
CA GLU A 31 12.63 -12.16 -2.57
C GLU A 31 12.09 -13.38 -3.33
N ALA A 32 12.18 -14.58 -2.75
CA ALA A 32 11.59 -15.78 -3.33
C ALA A 32 10.06 -15.69 -3.41
N MET A 33 9.40 -15.28 -2.31
CA MET A 33 7.95 -15.04 -2.29
C MET A 33 7.53 -13.94 -3.29
N ASN A 34 8.32 -12.87 -3.40
CA ASN A 34 8.07 -11.80 -4.35
C ASN A 34 8.17 -12.27 -5.81
N SER A 35 9.06 -13.22 -6.10
CA SER A 35 9.16 -13.84 -7.42
C SER A 35 7.90 -14.63 -7.79
N GLU A 36 7.28 -15.31 -6.81
CA GLU A 36 5.99 -15.97 -6.99
C GLU A 36 4.86 -14.95 -7.21
N VAL A 37 4.83 -13.85 -6.44
CA VAL A 37 3.88 -12.74 -6.66
C VAL A 37 3.97 -12.20 -8.08
N LYS A 38 5.19 -11.97 -8.61
CA LYS A 38 5.38 -11.50 -10.00
C LYS A 38 4.79 -12.47 -11.01
N GLN A 39 4.98 -13.78 -10.83
CA GLN A 39 4.38 -14.79 -11.71
C GLN A 39 2.85 -14.79 -11.66
N LEU A 40 2.28 -14.65 -10.45
CA LEU A 40 0.83 -14.59 -10.26
C LEU A 40 0.23 -13.31 -10.90
N THR A 41 0.90 -12.17 -10.75
CA THR A 41 0.50 -10.92 -11.43
C THR A 41 0.56 -11.07 -12.96
N SER A 42 1.62 -11.65 -13.51
CA SER A 42 1.69 -11.92 -14.97
C SER A 42 0.59 -12.88 -15.44
N LYS A 43 0.22 -13.85 -14.62
CA LYS A 43 -0.89 -14.76 -14.92
C LYS A 43 -2.23 -14.03 -14.94
N ILE A 44 -2.47 -13.13 -13.98
CA ILE A 44 -3.67 -12.26 -13.97
C ILE A 44 -3.71 -11.39 -15.24
N ASP A 45 -2.59 -10.74 -15.59
CA ASP A 45 -2.50 -9.92 -16.80
C ASP A 45 -2.78 -10.74 -18.07
N ARG A 46 -2.24 -11.98 -18.14
CA ARG A 46 -2.54 -12.89 -19.23
C ARG A 46 -4.02 -13.23 -19.32
N VAL A 47 -4.67 -13.60 -18.22
CA VAL A 47 -6.12 -13.92 -18.21
C VAL A 47 -6.93 -12.71 -18.65
N ASN A 48 -6.61 -11.52 -18.14
CA ASN A 48 -7.22 -10.26 -18.54
C ASN A 48 -7.12 -10.02 -20.06
N ASN A 49 -5.92 -10.18 -20.61
CA ASN A 49 -5.65 -9.91 -22.03
C ASN A 49 -6.10 -11.03 -22.98
N GLN A 50 -6.35 -12.25 -22.50
CA GLN A 50 -6.78 -13.38 -23.33
C GLN A 50 -8.29 -13.60 -23.31
N THR A 51 -8.98 -13.22 -22.24
CA THR A 51 -10.43 -13.44 -22.10
C THR A 51 -11.22 -12.62 -23.12
N SER A 52 -11.88 -13.32 -24.06
CA SER A 52 -12.77 -12.71 -25.04
C SER A 52 -13.98 -13.58 -25.34
N PHE A 53 -15.06 -12.94 -25.78
CA PHE A 53 -16.22 -13.62 -26.34
C PHE A 53 -16.52 -13.03 -27.72
N ASN A 54 -16.56 -13.88 -28.74
CA ASN A 54 -16.75 -13.48 -30.14
C ASN A 54 -15.82 -12.33 -30.59
N GLY A 55 -14.55 -12.38 -30.17
CA GLY A 55 -13.56 -11.35 -30.48
C GLY A 55 -13.59 -10.11 -29.59
N THR A 56 -14.66 -9.89 -28.81
CA THR A 56 -14.76 -8.77 -27.86
C THR A 56 -14.08 -9.12 -26.55
N LYS A 57 -13.16 -8.26 -26.09
CA LYS A 57 -12.51 -8.39 -24.78
C LYS A 57 -13.51 -8.10 -23.66
N LEU A 58 -13.44 -8.89 -22.60
CA LEU A 58 -14.42 -8.81 -21.51
C LEU A 58 -13.88 -8.15 -20.25
N LEU A 59 -12.59 -8.30 -19.95
CA LEU A 59 -12.02 -7.97 -18.65
C LEU A 59 -11.07 -6.76 -18.66
N ASN A 60 -10.67 -6.27 -19.83
CA ASN A 60 -9.63 -5.23 -19.95
C ASN A 60 -10.15 -3.79 -19.81
N GLY A 61 -11.39 -3.62 -19.35
CA GLY A 61 -12.06 -2.32 -19.20
C GLY A 61 -12.73 -1.76 -20.46
N ASP A 62 -12.53 -2.36 -21.64
CA ASP A 62 -13.11 -1.84 -22.90
C ASP A 62 -14.63 -2.09 -23.02
N LEU A 63 -15.14 -3.11 -22.32
CA LEU A 63 -16.56 -3.46 -22.38
C LEU A 63 -17.41 -2.43 -21.62
N SER A 64 -17.98 -1.48 -22.37
CA SER A 64 -18.92 -0.48 -21.83
C SER A 64 -20.31 -1.05 -21.48
N GLY A 65 -20.53 -2.33 -21.82
CA GLY A 65 -21.78 -3.06 -21.63
C GLY A 65 -22.29 -3.66 -22.94
N ALA A 66 -23.21 -4.61 -22.83
CA ALA A 66 -23.82 -5.28 -23.96
C ALA A 66 -25.30 -5.58 -23.68
N LEU A 67 -26.15 -5.47 -24.71
CA LEU A 67 -27.56 -5.84 -24.64
C LEU A 67 -27.77 -7.11 -25.44
N PHE A 68 -28.51 -8.05 -24.85
CA PHE A 68 -28.87 -9.31 -25.49
C PHE A 68 -30.39 -9.38 -25.57
N GLN A 69 -30.93 -9.46 -26.79
CA GLN A 69 -32.34 -9.73 -27.02
C GLN A 69 -32.64 -11.16 -26.59
N VAL A 70 -33.60 -11.34 -25.68
CA VAL A 70 -33.95 -12.64 -25.10
C VAL A 70 -35.41 -13.03 -25.32
N GLY A 71 -36.25 -12.09 -25.76
CA GLY A 71 -37.65 -12.33 -26.08
C GLY A 71 -37.98 -12.16 -27.56
N THR A 72 -39.22 -12.48 -27.94
CA THR A 72 -39.68 -12.40 -29.33
C THR A 72 -39.99 -10.98 -29.79
N ASP A 73 -40.34 -10.09 -28.85
CA ASP A 73 -40.72 -8.72 -29.16
C ASP A 73 -39.52 -7.78 -29.03
N ALA A 74 -39.45 -6.79 -29.92
CA ALA A 74 -38.39 -5.78 -29.90
C ALA A 74 -38.29 -5.09 -28.52
N GLY A 75 -37.08 -5.06 -27.95
CA GLY A 75 -36.79 -4.40 -26.69
C GLY A 75 -36.80 -5.30 -25.45
N GLN A 76 -37.23 -6.56 -25.58
CA GLN A 76 -37.09 -7.58 -24.53
C GLN A 76 -35.63 -8.04 -24.41
N THR A 77 -34.81 -7.23 -23.73
CA THR A 77 -33.36 -7.41 -23.62
C THR A 77 -32.89 -7.59 -22.19
N ILE A 78 -31.78 -8.32 -22.03
CA ILE A 78 -30.99 -8.38 -20.80
C ILE A 78 -29.67 -7.65 -21.06
N GLY A 79 -29.35 -6.71 -20.19
CA GLY A 79 -28.08 -5.99 -20.21
C GLY A 79 -27.01 -6.67 -19.36
N ILE A 80 -25.81 -6.77 -19.92
CA ILE A 80 -24.56 -6.93 -19.19
C ILE A 80 -23.99 -5.53 -19.02
N ASN A 81 -23.96 -5.03 -17.78
CA ASN A 81 -23.23 -3.81 -17.45
C ASN A 81 -21.71 -4.04 -17.60
N SER A 82 -20.90 -2.97 -17.56
CA SER A 82 -19.43 -3.10 -17.61
C SER A 82 -18.94 -4.11 -16.57
N ILE A 83 -18.09 -5.03 -17.02
CA ILE A 83 -17.38 -5.96 -16.13
C ILE A 83 -16.20 -5.19 -15.51
N VAL A 84 -15.74 -5.60 -14.32
CA VAL A 84 -14.57 -4.99 -13.69
C VAL A 84 -13.37 -4.95 -14.64
N ASP A 85 -12.66 -3.82 -14.65
CA ASP A 85 -11.35 -3.71 -15.30
C ASP A 85 -10.30 -4.49 -14.49
N ALA A 86 -9.93 -5.65 -15.00
CA ALA A 86 -8.94 -6.55 -14.43
C ALA A 86 -7.51 -6.29 -14.93
N ASN A 87 -7.27 -5.19 -15.65
CA ASN A 87 -5.93 -4.77 -16.01
C ASN A 87 -5.08 -4.59 -14.74
N VAL A 88 -3.85 -5.11 -14.72
CA VAL A 88 -2.98 -5.06 -13.54
C VAL A 88 -2.54 -3.65 -13.16
N ASP A 89 -2.67 -2.69 -14.09
CA ASP A 89 -2.48 -1.25 -13.85
C ASP A 89 -3.75 -0.56 -13.34
N SER A 90 -4.90 -1.26 -13.35
CA SER A 90 -6.18 -0.72 -12.90
C SER A 90 -6.76 -1.37 -11.67
N LEU A 91 -6.63 -2.68 -11.59
CA LEU A 91 -7.22 -3.50 -10.56
C LEU A 91 -6.51 -3.26 -9.22
N GLY A 92 -7.30 -3.02 -8.18
CA GLY A 92 -6.76 -2.80 -6.84
C GLY A 92 -6.06 -1.46 -6.61
N LYS A 93 -6.22 -0.47 -7.51
CA LYS A 93 -5.62 0.87 -7.36
C LYS A 93 -5.73 1.40 -5.93
N ALA A 94 -4.59 1.72 -5.34
CA ALA A 94 -4.47 2.27 -4.00
C ALA A 94 -3.43 3.39 -3.98
N ASN A 95 -3.78 4.49 -3.35
CA ASN A 95 -2.98 5.71 -3.30
C ASN A 95 -2.22 5.80 -1.99
N PHE A 96 -0.90 5.62 -2.03
CA PHE A 96 -0.06 5.74 -0.83
C PHE A 96 0.75 7.03 -0.88
N ALA A 97 0.92 7.68 0.28
CA ALA A 97 1.83 8.80 0.39
C ALA A 97 3.23 8.41 -0.11
N THR A 98 3.85 9.32 -0.85
CA THR A 98 5.21 9.15 -1.34
C THR A 98 6.17 8.98 -0.15
N SER A 99 7.15 8.08 -0.28
CA SER A 99 8.15 7.87 0.77
C SER A 99 9.00 9.12 0.92
N VAL A 100 9.29 9.51 2.16
CA VAL A 100 10.13 10.67 2.46
C VAL A 100 11.29 10.25 3.35
N SER A 101 12.46 10.83 3.09
CA SER A 101 13.62 10.73 3.98
C SER A 101 14.01 12.13 4.43
N GLY A 102 14.45 12.25 5.67
CA GLY A 102 15.09 13.48 6.13
C GLY A 102 16.10 13.19 7.21
N ALA A 103 17.09 14.07 7.31
CA ALA A 103 18.09 13.99 8.36
C ALA A 103 17.38 13.96 9.71
N GLY A 104 17.59 12.86 10.44
CA GLY A 104 17.17 12.74 11.82
C GLY A 104 18.12 13.54 12.70
N VAL A 105 18.56 12.91 13.78
CA VAL A 105 19.56 13.47 14.67
C VAL A 105 20.97 13.42 14.06
N THR A 106 21.79 14.42 14.35
CA THR A 106 23.22 14.46 14.02
C THR A 106 24.08 14.66 15.28
N GLY A 107 25.36 14.27 15.21
CA GLY A 107 26.28 14.29 16.34
C GLY A 107 26.32 12.99 17.14
N ALA A 108 26.96 13.02 18.30
CA ALA A 108 27.03 11.91 19.24
C ALA A 108 26.77 12.42 20.65
N ALA A 109 26.00 11.66 21.43
CA ALA A 109 25.60 12.08 22.76
C ALA A 109 26.80 12.08 23.71
N THR A 110 27.17 13.25 24.22
CA THR A 110 28.22 13.38 25.24
C THR A 110 27.65 13.25 26.66
N ALA A 111 26.34 13.45 26.83
CA ALA A 111 25.62 13.23 28.07
C ALA A 111 24.26 12.56 27.81
N SER A 112 23.74 11.86 28.82
CA SER A 112 22.41 11.25 28.73
C SER A 112 21.31 12.31 28.75
N GLY A 113 20.18 12.03 28.10
CA GLY A 113 19.02 12.91 28.03
C GLY A 113 17.85 12.25 27.31
N SER A 114 16.95 13.06 26.77
CA SER A 114 15.86 12.59 25.91
C SER A 114 15.72 13.46 24.67
N LEU A 115 15.15 12.88 23.61
CA LEU A 115 14.59 13.61 22.49
C LEU A 115 13.07 13.59 22.62
N SER A 116 12.48 14.77 22.72
CA SER A 116 11.08 14.95 23.11
C SER A 116 10.33 15.84 22.12
N GLY A 117 9.00 15.85 22.19
CA GLY A 117 8.16 16.76 21.39
C GLY A 117 8.10 16.43 19.90
N ILE A 118 8.45 15.21 19.50
CA ILE A 118 8.28 14.74 18.13
C ILE A 118 6.78 14.50 17.88
N THR A 119 6.27 15.07 16.80
CA THR A 119 4.90 14.87 16.33
C THR A 119 4.93 14.50 14.86
N LEU A 120 4.16 13.48 14.50
CA LEU A 120 3.93 13.10 13.12
C LEU A 120 2.52 13.53 12.71
N ALA A 121 2.44 14.37 11.68
CA ALA A 121 1.20 14.86 11.11
C ALA A 121 0.95 14.26 9.73
N PHE A 122 -0.32 14.01 9.46
CA PHE A 122 -0.82 13.44 8.22
C PHE A 122 -2.26 13.91 7.99
N LYS A 123 -2.79 13.72 6.79
CA LYS A 123 -4.22 13.80 6.51
C LYS A 123 -4.76 12.39 6.41
N ASP A 124 -5.93 12.15 6.99
CA ASP A 124 -6.62 10.88 6.82
C ASP A 124 -7.25 10.74 5.44
N ALA A 125 -7.82 9.57 5.14
CA ALA A 125 -8.52 9.31 3.88
C ALA A 125 -9.68 10.28 3.57
N SER A 126 -10.20 11.02 4.57
CA SER A 126 -11.20 12.08 4.36
C SER A 126 -10.59 13.46 4.08
N GLY A 127 -9.26 13.57 4.14
CA GLY A 127 -8.49 14.80 4.02
C GLY A 127 -8.35 15.57 5.33
N ALA A 128 -8.84 15.04 6.46
CA ALA A 128 -8.78 15.73 7.74
C ALA A 128 -7.38 15.64 8.35
N ALA A 129 -6.85 16.78 8.79
CA ALA A 129 -5.54 16.83 9.44
C ALA A 129 -5.55 16.09 10.79
N LYS A 130 -4.57 15.22 10.98
CA LYS A 130 -4.29 14.46 12.20
C LYS A 130 -2.86 14.70 12.62
N SER A 131 -2.61 14.57 13.92
CA SER A 131 -1.26 14.59 14.49
C SER A 131 -1.16 13.59 15.62
N VAL A 132 -0.05 12.87 15.67
CA VAL A 132 0.26 11.85 16.66
C VAL A 132 1.59 12.21 17.32
N ALA A 133 1.56 12.36 18.64
CA ALA A 133 2.78 12.52 19.42
C ALA A 133 3.55 11.19 19.49
N VAL A 134 4.85 11.26 19.20
CA VAL A 134 5.79 10.17 19.41
C VAL A 134 6.26 10.24 20.87
N ALA A 135 6.47 9.08 21.48
CA ALA A 135 6.95 9.03 22.86
C ALA A 135 8.37 9.60 22.99
N ASP A 136 8.71 10.11 24.16
CA ASP A 136 10.06 10.59 24.45
C ASP A 136 11.09 9.47 24.27
N ILE A 137 12.15 9.77 23.53
CA ILE A 137 13.20 8.81 23.19
C ILE A 137 14.37 9.01 24.16
N LYS A 138 14.70 7.97 24.92
CA LYS A 138 15.83 8.00 25.84
C LYS A 138 17.16 7.91 25.09
N ILE A 139 18.04 8.86 25.36
CA ILE A 139 19.41 8.94 24.81
C ILE A 139 20.40 8.70 25.95
N ALA A 140 21.32 7.76 25.74
CA ALA A 140 22.44 7.49 26.64
C ALA A 140 23.69 8.21 26.14
N SER A 141 24.60 8.56 27.06
CA SER A 141 25.94 8.99 26.68
C SER A 141 26.63 7.91 25.84
N GLY A 142 27.24 8.31 24.73
CA GLY A 142 27.86 7.43 23.74
C GLY A 142 26.94 6.99 22.60
N ASP A 143 25.62 7.22 22.67
CA ASP A 143 24.74 6.95 21.53
C ASP A 143 25.17 7.80 20.32
N THR A 144 25.36 7.15 19.18
CA THR A 144 25.64 7.83 17.91
C THR A 144 24.36 8.34 17.27
N ALA A 145 24.47 9.25 16.30
CA ALA A 145 23.36 9.64 15.44
C ALA A 145 22.62 8.43 14.83
N ALA A 146 23.33 7.38 14.43
CA ALA A 146 22.74 6.17 13.88
C ALA A 146 21.90 5.40 14.92
N ASP A 147 22.38 5.31 16.15
CA ASP A 147 21.65 4.65 17.24
C ASP A 147 20.39 5.44 17.59
N ILE A 148 20.49 6.76 17.65
CA ILE A 148 19.37 7.64 17.96
C ILE A 148 18.34 7.62 16.83
N ASN A 149 18.77 7.66 15.56
CA ASN A 149 17.84 7.56 14.43
C ASN A 149 17.10 6.22 14.41
N LYS A 150 17.75 5.10 14.76
CA LYS A 150 17.06 3.81 14.94
C LYS A 150 16.02 3.87 16.06
N LYS A 151 16.34 4.52 17.19
CA LYS A 151 15.37 4.73 18.28
C LYS A 151 14.21 5.63 17.86
N VAL A 152 14.45 6.67 17.06
CA VAL A 152 13.40 7.50 16.43
C VAL A 152 12.49 6.66 15.55
N ALA A 153 13.07 5.85 14.65
CA ALA A 153 12.28 4.97 13.79
C ALA A 153 11.44 3.98 14.61
N SER A 154 12.02 3.38 15.65
CA SER A 154 11.29 2.50 16.58
C SER A 154 10.13 3.21 17.26
N ALA A 155 10.36 4.41 17.81
CA ALA A 155 9.33 5.16 18.52
C ALA A 155 8.17 5.61 17.61
N ILE A 156 8.46 5.86 16.32
CA ILE A 156 7.42 6.13 15.31
C ILE A 156 6.62 4.86 15.00
N ASN A 157 7.29 3.71 14.86
CA ASN A 157 6.66 2.41 14.63
C ASN A 157 5.80 1.94 15.81
N ASP A 158 6.12 2.32 17.04
CA ASP A 158 5.27 2.08 18.22
C ASP A 158 3.93 2.83 18.15
N LYS A 159 3.77 3.75 17.20
CA LYS A 159 2.53 4.50 16.90
C LYS A 159 1.93 4.12 15.54
N LEU A 160 2.40 3.04 14.91
CA LEU A 160 2.00 2.62 13.57
C LEU A 160 0.48 2.42 13.44
N ASP A 161 -0.13 1.85 14.48
CA ASP A 161 -1.57 1.62 14.59
C ASP A 161 -2.41 2.92 14.54
N ARG A 162 -1.81 4.04 14.94
CA ARG A 162 -2.47 5.36 14.99
C ARG A 162 -2.12 6.26 13.82
N ASN A 163 -0.95 6.09 13.22
CA ASN A 163 -0.45 6.99 12.21
C ASN A 163 -0.36 6.39 10.79
N GLY A 164 -0.41 5.06 10.64
CA GLY A 164 -0.31 4.39 9.34
C GLY A 164 1.05 4.54 8.65
N MET A 165 2.09 5.02 9.35
CA MET A 165 3.41 5.32 8.80
C MET A 165 4.48 4.39 9.39
N TYR A 166 5.19 3.67 8.54
CA TYR A 166 6.34 2.85 8.90
C TYR A 166 7.64 3.66 8.76
N ALA A 167 8.45 3.66 9.80
CA ALA A 167 9.77 4.29 9.83
C ALA A 167 10.88 3.24 9.71
N SER A 168 11.87 3.55 8.88
CA SER A 168 13.09 2.78 8.68
C SER A 168 14.30 3.70 8.54
N ILE A 169 15.50 3.12 8.45
CA ILE A 169 16.73 3.88 8.20
C ILE A 169 17.13 3.66 6.75
N ASP A 170 17.33 4.74 5.99
CA ASP A 170 17.80 4.64 4.61
C ASP A 170 19.31 4.36 4.53
N THR A 171 19.81 4.16 3.31
CA THR A 171 21.23 3.89 3.05
C THR A 171 22.17 5.02 3.46
N SER A 172 21.64 6.23 3.67
CA SER A 172 22.38 7.41 4.13
C SER A 172 22.32 7.60 5.64
N GLY A 173 21.64 6.71 6.38
CA GLY A 173 21.48 6.80 7.83
C GLY A 173 20.35 7.74 8.28
N ASN A 174 19.52 8.20 7.36
CA ASN A 174 18.40 9.10 7.65
C ASN A 174 17.15 8.31 8.03
N VAL A 175 16.20 8.97 8.71
CA VAL A 175 14.90 8.40 8.98
C VAL A 175 14.06 8.48 7.71
N LYS A 176 13.65 7.32 7.19
CA LYS A 176 12.75 7.16 6.06
C LYS A 176 11.37 6.78 6.56
N LEU A 177 10.34 7.46 6.06
CA LEU A 177 8.94 7.19 6.34
C LEU A 177 8.24 6.66 5.08
N GLU A 178 7.44 5.63 5.26
CA GLU A 178 6.61 5.03 4.23
C GLU A 178 5.18 4.87 4.73
N SER A 179 4.19 5.28 3.93
CA SER A 179 2.79 5.01 4.26
C SER A 179 2.48 3.53 4.05
N LEU A 180 1.81 2.91 5.02
CA LEU A 180 1.27 1.55 4.92
C LEU A 180 -0.23 1.54 4.61
N LYS A 181 -0.89 2.71 4.65
CA LYS A 181 -2.34 2.83 4.53
C LYS A 181 -2.70 3.78 3.42
N ALA A 182 -3.47 3.32 2.45
CA ALA A 182 -3.84 4.15 1.32
C ALA A 182 -4.83 5.24 1.74
N GLY A 183 -4.75 6.38 1.07
CA GLY A 183 -5.53 7.57 1.35
C GLY A 183 -5.01 8.42 2.51
N GLU A 184 -4.07 7.91 3.31
CA GLU A 184 -3.39 8.71 4.33
C GLU A 184 -2.19 9.44 3.70
N ASP A 185 -2.18 10.77 3.79
CA ASP A 185 -1.14 11.63 3.25
C ASP A 185 -0.24 12.16 4.36
N PHE A 186 1.01 11.68 4.42
CA PHE A 186 2.02 12.26 5.32
C PHE A 186 2.23 13.74 5.02
N THR A 187 2.29 14.58 6.06
CA THR A 187 2.57 16.02 5.89
C THR A 187 3.89 16.43 6.53
N SER A 188 4.13 15.96 7.76
CA SER A 188 5.31 16.35 8.51
C SER A 188 5.67 15.43 9.66
N LEU A 189 6.96 15.40 9.99
CA LEU A 189 7.53 14.87 11.22
C LEU A 189 8.34 16.01 11.83
N SER A 190 8.02 16.46 13.04
CA SER A 190 8.83 17.48 13.70
C SER A 190 10.17 16.90 14.16
N GLY A 191 11.20 17.74 14.19
CA GLY A 191 12.55 17.36 14.62
C GLY A 191 12.71 17.05 16.10
N GLY A 192 11.73 17.45 16.92
CA GLY A 192 11.80 17.38 18.38
C GLY A 192 12.81 18.34 19.00
N THR A 193 12.98 18.24 20.31
CA THR A 193 13.94 18.98 21.12
C THR A 193 14.86 18.01 21.86
N SER A 194 16.18 18.17 21.66
CA SER A 194 17.18 17.36 22.36
C SER A 194 17.48 17.94 23.74
N GLY A 195 17.30 17.14 24.78
CA GLY A 195 17.84 17.37 26.12
C GLY A 195 19.22 16.74 26.35
N ALA A 196 19.75 16.00 25.36
CA ALA A 196 21.09 15.40 25.43
C ALA A 196 22.15 16.35 24.83
N ALA A 197 23.31 16.46 25.48
CA ALA A 197 24.43 17.25 24.99
C ALA A 197 25.19 16.54 23.85
N GLY A 198 25.79 17.32 22.94
CA GLY A 198 26.56 16.79 21.79
C GLY A 198 25.70 16.36 20.59
N ILE A 199 24.38 16.54 20.69
CA ILE A 199 23.39 16.16 19.70
C ILE A 199 22.69 17.39 19.13
N THR A 200 22.51 17.42 17.82
CA THR A 200 21.63 18.37 17.13
C THR A 200 20.42 17.61 16.59
N ALA A 201 19.23 17.97 17.08
CA ALA A 201 17.97 17.45 16.55
C ALA A 201 17.82 17.85 15.07
N GLY A 202 17.26 16.95 14.26
CA GLY A 202 16.98 17.23 12.85
C GLY A 202 16.00 18.39 12.68
N ALA A 203 15.93 18.98 11.48
CA ALA A 203 14.95 20.03 11.20
C ALA A 203 13.49 19.52 11.14
N GLY A 204 13.29 18.22 11.26
CA GLY A 204 12.05 17.54 10.90
C GLY A 204 12.01 17.17 9.42
N ILE A 205 11.06 16.32 9.06
CA ILE A 205 10.79 15.90 7.68
C ILE A 205 9.51 16.58 7.26
N GLN A 206 9.56 17.43 6.25
CA GLN A 206 8.37 18.04 5.66
C GLN A 206 8.21 17.49 4.26
N THR A 207 6.98 17.19 3.84
CA THR A 207 6.73 17.09 2.39
C THR A 207 6.92 18.47 1.78
N ALA A 208 7.59 18.57 0.63
CA ALA A 208 7.57 19.82 -0.13
C ALA A 208 6.10 20.21 -0.37
N SER A 209 5.71 21.37 0.18
CA SER A 209 4.37 21.94 0.03
C SER A 209 3.97 21.88 -1.46
N ALA A 210 2.86 21.22 -1.77
CA ALA A 210 2.23 21.06 -3.10
C ALA A 210 2.41 19.74 -3.90
N ALA A 211 2.87 18.65 -3.29
CA ALA A 211 2.62 17.32 -3.87
C ALA A 211 1.82 16.45 -2.89
N SER A 212 0.49 16.61 -2.92
CA SER A 212 -0.48 15.55 -2.58
C SER A 212 -0.40 14.37 -3.55
N GLY A 213 0.80 14.06 -4.05
CA GLY A 213 1.08 13.00 -4.99
C GLY A 213 1.13 11.69 -4.23
N SER A 214 -0.03 11.24 -3.76
CA SER A 214 -0.23 9.82 -3.54
C SER A 214 0.11 9.13 -4.86
N THR A 215 1.15 8.30 -4.89
CA THR A 215 1.47 7.53 -6.10
C THR A 215 0.50 6.37 -6.16
N ALA A 216 -0.29 6.29 -7.22
CA ALA A 216 -1.17 5.16 -7.44
C ALA A 216 -0.31 3.90 -7.56
N SER A 217 -0.51 2.99 -6.62
CA SER A 217 0.06 1.64 -6.64
C SER A 217 -1.02 0.65 -7.04
N THR A 218 -0.62 -0.36 -7.79
CA THR A 218 -1.48 -1.28 -8.53
C THR A 218 -0.92 -2.70 -8.41
N LEU A 219 -1.59 -3.69 -9.00
CA LEU A 219 -1.07 -5.06 -9.01
C LEU A 219 0.27 -5.18 -9.75
N SER A 220 0.49 -4.35 -10.78
CA SER A 220 1.75 -4.31 -11.53
C SER A 220 2.93 -3.76 -10.72
N SER A 221 2.67 -2.92 -9.72
CA SER A 221 3.71 -2.35 -8.85
C SER A 221 3.94 -3.13 -7.56
N LEU A 222 3.40 -4.35 -7.44
CA LEU A 222 3.56 -5.15 -6.22
C LEU A 222 5.02 -5.55 -6.01
N ASP A 223 5.52 -5.25 -4.82
CA ASP A 223 6.82 -5.70 -4.33
C ASP A 223 6.69 -6.06 -2.85
N ILE A 224 6.74 -7.36 -2.54
CA ILE A 224 6.65 -7.87 -1.16
C ILE A 224 8.03 -8.20 -0.58
N SER A 225 9.13 -7.73 -1.16
CA SER A 225 10.49 -7.95 -0.65
C SER A 225 10.76 -7.26 0.70
N THR A 226 9.91 -6.30 1.08
CA THR A 226 10.02 -5.56 2.34
C THR A 226 8.73 -5.68 3.17
N PHE A 227 8.83 -5.42 4.48
CA PHE A 227 7.65 -5.35 5.35
C PHE A 227 6.64 -4.30 4.84
N SER A 228 7.11 -3.09 4.52
CA SER A 228 6.28 -2.00 3.97
C SER A 228 5.59 -2.42 2.67
N GLY A 229 6.34 -3.01 1.74
CA GLY A 229 5.82 -3.50 0.47
C GLY A 229 4.78 -4.60 0.62
N ALA A 230 4.99 -5.55 1.53
CA ALA A 230 4.02 -6.60 1.86
C ALA A 230 2.71 -6.02 2.41
N GLN A 231 2.77 -4.99 3.27
CA GLN A 231 1.59 -4.33 3.82
C GLN A 231 0.79 -3.58 2.74
N LYS A 232 1.48 -2.85 1.85
CA LYS A 232 0.85 -2.20 0.70
C LYS A 232 0.19 -3.22 -0.24
N ALA A 233 0.84 -4.36 -0.46
CA ALA A 233 0.30 -5.43 -1.29
C ALA A 233 -1.01 -5.99 -0.75
N LEU A 234 -1.14 -6.16 0.57
CA LEU A 234 -2.40 -6.59 1.20
C LEU A 234 -3.53 -5.63 0.88
N GLU A 235 -3.31 -4.33 0.99
CA GLU A 235 -4.37 -3.34 0.71
C GLU A 235 -4.76 -3.28 -0.77
N ILE A 236 -3.79 -3.36 -1.68
CA ILE A 236 -4.04 -3.41 -3.14
C ILE A 236 -4.84 -4.67 -3.49
N VAL A 237 -4.43 -5.82 -2.96
CA VAL A 237 -5.06 -7.13 -3.24
C VAL A 237 -6.45 -7.24 -2.62
N ASP A 238 -6.67 -6.71 -1.42
CA ASP A 238 -8.00 -6.70 -0.79
C ASP A 238 -8.99 -5.82 -1.59
N LYS A 239 -8.54 -4.69 -2.12
CA LYS A 239 -9.33 -3.88 -3.07
C LYS A 239 -9.59 -4.63 -4.37
N ALA A 240 -8.60 -5.29 -4.94
CA ALA A 240 -8.75 -6.11 -6.15
C ALA A 240 -9.75 -7.26 -5.95
N LEU A 241 -9.64 -8.01 -4.85
CA LEU A 241 -10.55 -9.10 -4.50
C LEU A 241 -11.99 -8.60 -4.33
N THR A 242 -12.17 -7.44 -3.69
CA THR A 242 -13.49 -6.81 -3.55
C THR A 242 -14.10 -6.52 -4.92
N SER A 243 -13.35 -5.88 -5.83
CA SER A 243 -13.84 -5.57 -7.18
C SER A 243 -14.16 -6.83 -8.00
N VAL A 244 -13.31 -7.86 -7.93
CA VAL A 244 -13.55 -9.15 -8.63
C VAL A 244 -14.78 -9.86 -8.05
N ASN A 245 -14.94 -9.90 -6.73
CA ASN A 245 -16.08 -10.55 -6.10
C ASN A 245 -17.40 -9.84 -6.41
N SER A 246 -17.42 -8.50 -6.42
CA SER A 246 -18.59 -7.73 -6.86
C SER A 246 -18.96 -8.05 -8.30
N SER A 247 -17.99 -8.05 -9.21
CA SER A 247 -18.23 -8.40 -10.61
C SER A 247 -18.74 -9.83 -10.79
N ARG A 248 -18.26 -10.79 -10.00
CA ARG A 248 -18.76 -12.18 -10.02
C ARG A 248 -20.21 -12.28 -9.53
N ALA A 249 -20.57 -11.51 -8.50
CA ALA A 249 -21.93 -11.44 -8.02
C ALA A 249 -22.89 -10.89 -9.09
N ASP A 250 -22.49 -9.80 -9.77
CA ASP A 250 -23.24 -9.21 -10.87
C ASP A 250 -23.43 -10.20 -12.02
N MET A 251 -22.38 -10.94 -12.40
CA MET A 251 -22.46 -11.96 -13.46
C MET A 251 -23.35 -13.14 -13.06
N GLY A 252 -23.36 -13.55 -11.79
CA GLY A 252 -24.29 -14.57 -11.30
C GLY A 252 -25.75 -14.10 -11.37
N ALA A 253 -26.01 -12.84 -11.02
CA ALA A 253 -27.35 -12.26 -11.13
C ALA A 253 -27.82 -12.17 -12.59
N VAL A 254 -26.92 -11.81 -13.50
CA VAL A 254 -27.19 -11.80 -14.94
C VAL A 254 -27.47 -13.21 -15.47
N GLN A 255 -26.68 -14.22 -15.09
CA GLN A 255 -26.92 -15.61 -15.48
C GLN A 255 -28.30 -16.08 -15.04
N ASN A 256 -28.71 -15.79 -13.80
CA ASN A 256 -30.04 -16.13 -13.31
C ASN A 256 -31.14 -15.48 -14.16
N ARG A 257 -30.96 -14.22 -14.58
CA ARG A 257 -31.90 -13.53 -15.48
C ARG A 257 -31.99 -14.15 -16.87
N PHE A 258 -30.88 -14.70 -17.39
CA PHE A 258 -30.89 -15.40 -18.69
C PHE A 258 -31.55 -16.78 -18.62
N THR A 259 -31.54 -17.43 -17.45
CA THR A 259 -32.11 -18.77 -17.27
C THR A 259 -33.53 -18.77 -16.71
N SER A 260 -34.02 -17.64 -16.20
CA SER A 260 -35.34 -17.47 -15.60
C SER A 260 -36.44 -17.19 -16.62
#